data_AF-A0A090CZ65-F1
#
_entry.id   AF-A0A090CZ65-F1
#
_cell.length_a   1.000
_cell.length_b   1.000
_cell.length_c   1.000
_cell.angle_alpha   90.00
_cell.angle_beta   90.00
_cell.angle_gamma   90.00
#
_symmetry.space_group_name_H-M   'P 1'
#
loop_
_entity.id
_entity.type
_entity.pdbx_description
1 polymer ?
#
loop_
_entity_poly.entity_id
_entity_poly.type
_entity_poly.pdbx_seq_one_letter_code
_entity_poly.pdbx_strand_id
1 'polypeptide(L)'
;MVKWLLCFLAFLTCSLSAADDGKVVYSFESGKMQCSSEIDGEGNLSILLESLHTNTKLHFKNVFLHPTGKLILSLLMCVEQDTDFCAGWVNAQEVSIAIYPKAVDKITLNGKKLFQKDKITVMNVS
;
A
#
# COMPACT_ATOMS: atom_id res chain seq x y z
N MET A 1 19.28 47.96 16.63
CA MET A 1 18.92 47.19 15.42
C MET A 1 19.28 45.74 15.65
N VAL A 2 18.32 44.87 15.97
CA VAL A 2 18.52 43.41 15.95
C VAL A 2 17.36 42.82 15.18
N LYS A 3 17.67 42.32 13.98
CA LYS A 3 16.76 41.73 13.01
C LYS A 3 16.48 40.31 13.51
N TRP A 4 15.28 40.07 14.03
CA TRP A 4 14.83 38.72 14.39
C TRP A 4 14.50 37.97 13.10
N LEU A 5 15.33 36.97 12.80
CA LEU A 5 15.12 36.03 11.71
C LEU A 5 14.07 35.02 12.18
N LEU A 6 12.82 35.18 11.73
CA LEU A 6 11.78 34.17 11.88
C LEU A 6 12.18 32.94 11.06
N CYS A 7 12.65 31.90 11.74
CA CYS A 7 12.71 30.56 11.15
C CYS A 7 11.28 30.02 11.05
N PHE A 8 10.72 30.10 9.84
CA PHE A 8 9.51 29.38 9.46
C PHE A 8 9.86 27.88 9.37
N LEU A 9 9.77 27.17 10.49
CA LEU A 9 9.74 25.70 10.48
C LEU A 9 8.37 25.28 9.93
N ALA A 10 8.31 24.98 8.63
CA ALA A 10 7.18 24.30 8.04
C ALA A 10 7.15 22.86 8.57
N PHE A 11 6.41 22.65 9.67
CA PHE A 11 6.01 21.33 10.11
C PHE A 11 5.07 20.75 9.03
N LEU A 12 5.62 19.93 8.13
CA LEU A 12 4.81 18.99 7.34
C LEU A 12 4.15 18.03 8.34
N THR A 13 2.90 18.32 8.70
CA THR A 13 2.06 17.43 9.48
C THR A 13 1.55 16.32 8.55
N CYS A 14 2.36 15.28 8.37
CA CYS A 14 1.86 14.02 7.83
C CYS A 14 0.84 13.48 8.84
N SER A 15 -0.44 13.66 8.55
CA SER A 15 -1.53 13.18 9.40
C SER A 15 -1.55 11.67 9.35
N LEU A 16 -0.87 11.04 10.31
CA LEU A 16 -0.92 9.60 10.52
C LEU A 16 -2.29 9.30 11.15
N SER A 17 -3.31 9.11 10.31
CA SER A 17 -4.58 8.52 10.74
C SER A 17 -4.25 7.18 11.42
N ALA A 18 -4.89 6.91 12.57
CA ALA A 18 -4.82 5.60 13.21
C ALA A 18 -5.06 4.51 12.14
N ALA A 19 -4.07 3.65 11.93
CA ALA A 19 -4.21 2.55 10.99
C ALA A 19 -5.17 1.54 11.62
N ASP A 20 -6.33 1.36 11.01
CA ASP A 20 -7.20 0.23 11.36
C ASP A 20 -6.45 -1.06 11.00
N ASP A 21 -6.33 -1.97 11.97
CA ASP A 21 -5.72 -3.28 11.70
C ASP A 21 -6.39 -3.94 10.49
N GLY A 22 -5.56 -4.49 9.61
CA GLY A 22 -5.99 -5.14 8.38
C GLY A 22 -6.33 -4.18 7.24
N LYS A 23 -6.21 -2.86 7.39
CA LYS A 23 -6.52 -1.93 6.31
C LYS A 23 -5.59 -0.72 6.29
N VAL A 24 -4.86 -0.57 5.18
CA VAL A 24 -4.01 0.60 4.94
C VAL A 24 -4.36 1.21 3.59
N VAL A 25 -4.63 2.52 3.58
CA VAL A 25 -4.83 3.30 2.34
C VAL A 25 -3.60 4.15 2.11
N TYR A 26 -2.95 3.97 0.97
CA TYR A 26 -1.84 4.81 0.54
C TYR A 26 -2.33 5.78 -0.54
N SER A 27 -2.04 7.06 -0.34
CA SER A 27 -2.38 8.13 -1.28
C SER A 27 -1.11 8.92 -1.60
N PHE A 28 -0.86 9.13 -2.89
CA PHE A 28 0.12 10.08 -3.42
C PHE A 28 -0.64 11.15 -4.22
N GLU A 29 0.00 12.27 -4.55
CA GLU A 29 -0.67 13.40 -5.24
C GLU A 29 -1.45 12.98 -6.48
N SER A 30 -0.98 11.96 -7.22
CA SER A 30 -1.54 11.55 -8.51
C SER A 30 -2.14 10.14 -8.54
N GLY A 31 -2.11 9.40 -7.43
CA GLY A 31 -2.59 8.01 -7.41
C GLY A 31 -2.96 7.53 -6.02
N LYS A 32 -3.79 6.50 -5.96
CA LYS A 32 -4.33 5.99 -4.70
C LYS A 32 -4.52 4.48 -4.73
N MET A 33 -4.13 3.81 -3.65
CA MET A 33 -4.33 2.38 -3.48
C MET A 33 -4.81 2.02 -2.08
N GLN A 34 -5.39 0.84 -1.97
CA GLN A 34 -5.77 0.20 -0.72
C GLN A 34 -5.08 -1.16 -0.62
N CYS A 35 -4.55 -1.44 0.57
CA CYS A 35 -4.04 -2.74 0.98
C CYS A 35 -4.90 -3.22 2.15
N SER A 36 -5.68 -4.29 1.92
CA SER A 36 -6.44 -4.96 2.97
C SER A 36 -5.78 -6.29 3.30
N SER A 37 -5.81 -6.71 4.57
CA SER A 37 -5.19 -7.96 5.00
C SER A 37 -5.96 -8.63 6.13
N GLU A 38 -6.13 -9.94 6.01
CA GLU A 38 -6.85 -10.79 6.95
C GLU A 38 -6.01 -12.02 7.29
N ILE A 39 -6.08 -12.48 8.54
CA ILE A 39 -5.48 -13.74 8.98
C ILE A 39 -6.52 -14.59 9.71
N ASP A 40 -6.62 -15.87 9.35
CA ASP A 40 -7.54 -16.80 10.03
C ASP A 40 -6.88 -17.53 11.21
N GLY A 41 -7.68 -18.31 11.96
CA GLY A 41 -7.22 -19.10 13.10
C GLY A 41 -6.23 -20.22 12.73
N GLU A 42 -6.14 -20.59 11.47
CA GLU A 42 -5.14 -21.54 10.96
C GLU A 42 -3.83 -20.84 10.57
N GLY A 43 -3.79 -19.50 10.59
CA GLY A 43 -2.67 -18.68 10.20
C GLY A 43 -2.55 -18.45 8.69
N ASN A 44 -3.61 -18.72 7.92
CA ASN A 44 -3.66 -18.34 6.51
C ASN A 44 -3.84 -16.83 6.41
N LEU A 45 -2.88 -16.17 5.77
CA LEU A 45 -2.85 -14.73 5.54
C LEU A 45 -3.28 -14.43 4.10
N SER A 46 -4.28 -13.59 3.95
CA SER A 46 -4.68 -13.02 2.66
C SER A 46 -4.45 -11.52 2.64
N ILE A 47 -3.80 -11.04 1.56
CA ILE A 47 -3.57 -9.63 1.30
C ILE A 47 -4.25 -9.28 -0.02
N LEU A 48 -5.08 -8.25 -0.03
CA LEU A 48 -5.79 -7.75 -1.20
C LEU A 48 -5.31 -6.34 -1.54
N LEU A 49 -4.86 -6.17 -2.78
CA LEU A 49 -4.44 -4.90 -3.34
C LEU A 49 -5.54 -4.37 -4.26
N GLU A 50 -5.82 -3.08 -4.15
CA GLU A 50 -6.85 -2.42 -4.94
C GLU A 50 -6.36 -1.04 -5.35
N SER A 51 -6.41 -0.77 -6.65
CA SER A 51 -6.24 0.59 -7.17
C SER A 51 -7.52 1.37 -6.92
N LEU A 52 -7.44 2.47 -6.16
CA LEU A 52 -8.60 3.34 -5.90
C LEU A 52 -8.77 4.44 -6.96
N HIS A 53 -7.81 4.59 -7.87
CA HIS A 53 -7.85 5.48 -9.02
C HIS A 53 -7.61 4.67 -10.31
N THR A 54 -8.36 4.99 -11.37
CA THR A 54 -8.35 4.26 -12.66
C THR A 54 -6.98 4.26 -13.35
N ASN A 55 -6.21 5.32 -13.16
CA ASN A 55 -4.88 5.51 -13.74
C ASN A 55 -3.75 4.99 -12.83
N THR A 56 -4.07 4.35 -11.70
CA THR A 56 -3.07 3.71 -10.82
C THR A 56 -2.93 2.23 -11.18
N LYS A 57 -1.72 1.81 -11.51
CA LYS A 57 -1.35 0.39 -11.67
C LYS A 57 -0.50 -0.07 -10.49
N LEU A 58 -0.78 -1.28 -10.01
CA LEU A 58 -0.05 -1.91 -8.91
C LEU A 58 0.68 -3.14 -9.42
N HIS A 59 1.99 -3.17 -9.23
CA HIS A 59 2.84 -4.30 -9.58
C HIS A 59 3.39 -4.91 -8.30
N PHE A 60 2.90 -6.10 -7.96
CA PHE A 60 3.45 -6.89 -6.87
C PHE A 60 4.92 -7.24 -7.16
N LYS A 61 5.80 -7.03 -6.17
CA LYS A 61 7.20 -7.43 -6.26
C LYS A 61 7.48 -8.65 -5.39
N ASN A 62 7.32 -8.51 -4.07
CA ASN A 62 7.58 -9.59 -3.14
C ASN A 62 6.83 -9.40 -1.81
N VAL A 63 6.89 -10.44 -0.98
CA VAL A 63 6.56 -10.40 0.43
C VAL A 63 7.68 -11.08 1.20
N PHE A 64 8.16 -10.46 2.28
CA PHE A 64 9.28 -10.97 3.07
C PHE A 64 9.15 -10.62 4.55
N LEU A 65 9.81 -11.40 5.40
CA LEU A 65 9.91 -11.12 6.83
C LEU A 65 11.10 -10.19 7.08
N HIS A 66 10.84 -8.98 7.59
CA HIS A 66 11.88 -8.04 7.96
C HIS A 66 12.59 -8.50 9.24
N PRO A 67 13.87 -8.17 9.46
CA PRO A 67 14.61 -8.55 10.68
C PRO A 67 13.96 -8.13 12.01
N THR A 68 13.06 -7.15 11.98
CA THR A 68 12.26 -6.73 13.15
C THR A 68 11.05 -7.62 13.42
N GLY A 69 10.88 -8.72 12.67
CA GLY A 69 9.76 -9.65 12.78
C GLY A 69 8.48 -9.20 12.05
N LYS A 70 8.50 -8.05 11.37
CA LYS A 70 7.34 -7.55 10.62
C LYS A 70 7.30 -8.16 9.22
N LEU A 71 6.12 -8.63 8.80
CA LEU A 71 5.92 -9.02 7.40
C LEU A 71 5.77 -7.76 6.53
N ILE A 72 6.59 -7.66 5.49
CA ILE A 72 6.60 -6.51 4.58
C ILE A 72 6.15 -6.96 3.20
N LEU A 73 5.21 -6.23 2.63
CA LEU A 73 4.82 -6.30 1.23
C LEU A 73 5.56 -5.20 0.46
N SER A 74 6.25 -5.57 -0.62
CA SER A 74 6.82 -4.60 -1.56
C SER A 74 6.05 -4.60 -2.88
N LEU A 75 5.76 -3.40 -3.37
CA LEU A 75 5.07 -3.17 -4.63
C LEU A 75 5.62 -1.95 -5.35
N LEU A 76 5.49 -1.93 -6.67
CA LEU A 76 5.67 -0.73 -7.48
C LEU A 76 4.30 -0.18 -7.83
N MET A 77 4.04 1.06 -7.42
CA MET A 77 2.85 1.81 -7.78
C MET A 77 3.19 2.75 -8.93
N CYS A 78 2.44 2.65 -10.02
CA CYS A 78 2.63 3.45 -11.23
C CYS A 78 1.39 4.29 -11.47
N VAL A 79 1.58 5.57 -11.76
CA VAL A 79 0.50 6.46 -12.17
C VAL A 79 0.69 6.79 -13.64
N GLU A 80 -0.28 6.40 -14.44
CA GLU A 80 -0.33 6.67 -15.87
C GLU A 80 -1.08 7.99 -16.13
N GLN A 81 -0.70 8.68 -17.20
CA GLN A 81 -1.38 9.91 -17.62
C GLN A 81 -2.65 9.54 -18.37
N ASP A 82 -3.76 10.23 -18.08
CA ASP A 82 -5.10 9.89 -18.58
C ASP A 82 -5.35 10.36 -20.04
N THR A 83 -4.28 10.54 -20.86
CA THR A 83 -4.38 11.15 -22.20
C THR A 83 -3.61 10.40 -23.28
N ASP A 84 -4.25 10.22 -24.45
CA ASP A 84 -3.80 9.42 -25.60
C ASP A 84 -2.53 9.93 -26.32
N PHE A 85 -2.08 11.16 -26.07
CA PHE A 85 -1.11 11.80 -26.97
C PHE A 85 0.36 11.49 -26.68
N CYS A 86 0.66 10.87 -25.54
CA CYS A 86 1.92 10.22 -25.20
C CYS A 86 1.65 9.54 -23.84
N ALA A 87 1.51 8.22 -23.77
CA ALA A 87 1.38 7.49 -22.51
C ALA A 87 2.72 7.55 -21.74
N GLY A 88 3.00 8.72 -21.17
CA GLY A 88 4.13 8.98 -20.30
C GLY A 88 3.78 8.53 -18.88
N TRP A 89 4.74 7.90 -18.23
CA TRP A 89 4.64 7.62 -16.80
C TRP A 89 4.63 8.95 -16.07
N VAL A 90 3.57 9.26 -15.32
CA VAL A 90 3.49 10.51 -14.54
C VAL A 90 4.33 10.37 -13.29
N ASN A 91 4.24 9.21 -12.64
CA ASN A 91 4.98 8.92 -11.42
C ASN A 91 5.09 7.40 -11.23
N ALA A 92 6.22 6.94 -10.69
CA ALA A 92 6.42 5.55 -10.29
C ALA A 92 7.15 5.52 -8.95
N GLN A 93 6.59 4.79 -7.99
CA GLN A 93 7.14 4.73 -6.65
C GLN A 93 7.09 3.31 -6.10
N GLU A 94 8.22 2.89 -5.52
CA GLU A 94 8.26 1.68 -4.71
C GLU A 94 7.66 1.96 -3.34
N VAL A 95 6.70 1.12 -2.95
CA VAL A 95 6.00 1.19 -1.66
C VAL A 95 6.32 -0.09 -0.90
N SER A 96 6.75 0.08 0.35
CA SER A 96 6.92 -1.01 1.30
C SER A 96 5.90 -0.87 2.42
N ILE A 97 5.02 -1.85 2.57
CA ILE A 97 3.91 -1.84 3.51
C ILE A 97 4.17 -2.89 4.58
N ALA A 98 4.23 -2.47 5.85
CA ALA A 98 4.19 -3.40 6.96
C ALA A 98 2.76 -3.94 7.12
N ILE A 99 2.61 -5.26 7.07
CA ILE A 99 1.32 -5.93 7.11
C ILE A 99 0.94 -6.22 8.56
N TYR A 100 -0.17 -5.63 8.99
CA TYR A 100 -0.82 -5.91 10.27
C TYR A 100 -2.21 -6.44 9.93
N PRO A 101 -2.39 -7.77 9.80
CA PRO A 101 -3.64 -8.33 9.34
C PRO A 101 -4.71 -8.29 10.42
N LYS A 102 -5.96 -8.11 10.02
CA LYS A 102 -7.10 -8.29 10.91
C LYS A 102 -7.35 -9.78 11.15
N ALA A 103 -7.47 -10.19 12.40
CA ALA A 103 -7.89 -11.54 12.73
C ALA A 103 -9.37 -11.76 12.36
N VAL A 104 -9.67 -12.86 11.67
CA VAL A 104 -11.02 -13.24 11.24
C VAL A 104 -11.25 -14.74 11.43
N ASP A 105 -12.51 -15.16 11.56
CA ASP A 105 -12.83 -16.59 11.66
C ASP A 105 -12.61 -17.33 10.32
N LYS A 106 -12.85 -16.62 9.21
CA LYS A 106 -12.64 -17.10 7.84
C LYS A 106 -12.25 -15.93 6.93
N ILE A 107 -11.30 -16.16 6.04
CA ILE A 107 -10.91 -15.19 5.01
C ILE A 107 -12.11 -14.83 4.12
N THR A 108 -12.37 -13.53 3.98
CA THR A 108 -13.42 -12.95 3.16
C THR A 108 -12.87 -12.20 1.95
N LEU A 109 -11.60 -11.80 1.98
CA LEU A 109 -10.94 -11.13 0.85
C LEU A 109 -10.92 -12.03 -0.39
N ASN A 110 -11.27 -11.45 -1.54
CA ASN A 110 -11.30 -12.14 -2.83
C ASN A 110 -10.77 -11.23 -3.93
N GLY A 111 -10.09 -11.81 -4.92
CA GLY A 111 -9.51 -11.11 -6.04
C GLY A 111 -8.68 -12.04 -6.92
N LYS A 112 -8.04 -11.48 -7.94
CA LYS A 112 -7.13 -12.23 -8.80
C LYS A 112 -5.83 -12.51 -8.05
N LYS A 113 -5.48 -13.79 -7.88
CA LYS A 113 -4.22 -14.20 -7.24
C LYS A 113 -3.00 -13.73 -8.03
N LEU A 114 -2.14 -12.96 -7.37
CA LEU A 114 -0.84 -12.52 -7.89
C LEU A 114 0.30 -13.40 -7.39
N PHE A 115 0.18 -13.91 -6.17
CA PHE A 115 1.20 -14.69 -5.50
C PHE A 115 0.58 -15.64 -4.48
N GLN A 116 1.19 -16.80 -4.31
CA GLN A 116 0.91 -17.70 -3.20
C GLN A 116 2.19 -18.45 -2.81
N LYS A 117 2.49 -18.43 -1.52
CA LYS A 117 3.57 -19.24 -0.93
C LYS A 117 3.20 -19.55 0.52
N ASP A 118 3.31 -20.83 0.87
CA ASP A 118 2.94 -21.34 2.19
C ASP A 118 1.51 -20.89 2.55
N LYS A 119 1.35 -20.22 3.70
CA LYS A 119 0.08 -19.71 4.20
C LYS A 119 -0.23 -18.28 3.73
N ILE A 120 0.57 -17.69 2.83
CA ILE A 120 0.42 -16.30 2.38
C ILE A 120 -0.11 -16.27 0.96
N THR A 121 -1.23 -15.55 0.76
CA THR A 121 -1.80 -15.26 -0.57
C THR A 121 -1.89 -13.77 -0.79
N VAL A 122 -1.42 -13.29 -1.94
CA VAL A 122 -1.56 -11.89 -2.37
C VAL A 122 -2.45 -11.84 -3.61
N MET A 123 -3.43 -10.96 -3.57
CA MET A 123 -4.48 -10.80 -4.58
C MET A 123 -4.58 -9.34 -5.04
N ASN A 124 -5.20 -9.13 -6.19
CA ASN A 124 -5.51 -7.83 -6.76
C ASN A 124 -6.97 -7.77 -7.23
N VAL A 125 -7.67 -6.68 -6.91
CA VAL A 125 -8.90 -6.27 -7.58
C VAL A 125 -8.52 -5.36 -8.75
N SER A 126 -8.43 -5.95 -9.94
CA SER A 126 -8.16 -5.23 -11.20
C SER A 126 -9.42 -4.61 -11.78
#